data_AF-A0A382YUY5-F1
#
_entry.id   AF-A0A382YUY5-F1
#
_cell.length_a   1.000
_cell.length_b   1.000
_cell.length_c   1.000
_cell.angle_alpha   90.00
_cell.angle_beta   90.00
_cell.angle_gamma   90.00
#
_symmetry.space_group_name_H-M   'P 1'
#
loop_
_entity.id
_entity.type
_entity.pdbx_description
1 polymer ?
#
loop_
_entity_poly.entity_id
_entity_poly.type
_entity_poly.pdbx_seq_one_letter_code
_entity_poly.pdbx_strand_id
1 'polypeptide(L)' 'VAVIVQTNIVHALIYLILSLLAVAVIFYVLGAPFAALLEAIVYAGAIMVLFLFVIMMLNLGQHTRDEERSWLSLKGWVAP' A
#
# COMPACT_ATOMS: atom_id res chain seq x y z
N VAL A 1 -6.71 8.99 -3.61
CA VAL A 1 -6.00 10.01 -2.79
C VAL A 1 -5.28 9.37 -1.61
N ALA A 2 -5.98 8.63 -0.74
CA ALA A 2 -5.37 7.98 0.44
C ALA A 2 -4.12 7.13 0.12
N VAL A 3 -4.13 6.38 -0.99
CA VAL A 3 -2.95 5.62 -1.48
C VAL A 3 -1.68 6.47 -1.66
N ILE A 4 -1.81 7.73 -2.06
CA ILE A 4 -0.65 8.62 -2.34
C ILE A 4 -0.15 9.29 -1.06
N VAL A 5 -1.06 9.60 -0.13
CA VAL A 5 -0.77 10.39 1.08
C VAL A 5 -0.20 9.51 2.21
N GLN A 6 -0.46 8.21 2.19
CA GLN A 6 -0.08 7.31 3.27
C GLN A 6 1.43 7.06 3.32
N THR A 7 2.05 7.31 4.48
CA THR A 7 3.48 7.07 4.70
C THR A 7 3.85 5.59 4.87
N ASN A 8 2.88 4.75 5.22
CA ASN A 8 3.07 3.31 5.31
C ASN A 8 2.64 2.65 4.00
N ILE A 9 3.59 2.02 3.31
CA ILE A 9 3.40 1.40 1.99
C ILE A 9 2.34 0.28 2.02
N VAL A 10 2.30 -0.53 3.09
CA VAL A 10 1.29 -1.60 3.23
C VAL A 10 -0.11 -0.99 3.29
N HIS A 11 -0.28 0.09 4.07
CA HIS A 11 -1.57 0.76 4.17
C HIS A 11 -1.95 1.44 2.83
N ALA A 12 -0.98 2.03 2.13
CA ALA A 12 -1.20 2.56 0.78
C ALA A 12 -1.73 1.48 -0.18
N LEU A 13 -1.12 0.30 -0.19
CA LEU A 13 -1.57 -0.81 -1.05
C LEU A 13 -2.96 -1.33 -0.68
N ILE A 14 -3.32 -1.39 0.60
CA ILE A 14 -4.67 -1.77 1.01
C ILE A 14 -5.70 -0.76 0.45
N TYR A 15 -5.41 0.54 0.51
CA TYR A 15 -6.27 1.55 -0.11
C TYR A 15 -6.35 1.42 -1.63
N LEU A 16 -5.28 0.98 -2.29
CA LEU A 16 -5.29 0.71 -3.72
C LEU A 16 -6.21 -0.46 -4.08
N ILE A 17 -6.12 -1.58 -3.34
CA ILE A 17 -7.01 -2.74 -3.51
C ILE A 17 -8.47 -2.33 -3.37
N LEU A 18 -8.78 -1.53 -2.34
CA LEU A 18 -10.11 -0.97 -2.12
C LEU A 18 -10.59 -0.13 -3.31
N SER A 19 -9.70 0.68 -3.90
CA SER A 19 -10.01 1.47 -5.10
C SER A 19 -10.31 0.59 -6.31
N LEU A 20 -9.53 -0.49 -6.54
CA LEU A 20 -9.76 -1.41 -7.66
C LEU A 20 -11.06 -2.19 -7.48
N LEU A 21 -11.39 -2.59 -6.25
CA LEU A 21 -12.69 -3.20 -5.95
C LEU A 21 -13.86 -2.23 -6.21
N ALA A 22 -13.71 -0.94 -5.88
CA ALA A 22 -14.72 0.05 -6.23
C ALA A 22 -14.89 0.17 -7.76
N VAL A 23 -13.81 0.09 -8.53
CA VAL A 23 -13.87 0.06 -10.01
C VAL A 23 -14.57 -1.20 -10.50
N ALA A 24 -14.31 -2.37 -9.91
CA ALA A 24 -15.02 -3.60 -10.24
C ALA A 24 -16.54 -3.47 -9.99
N VAL A 25 -16.94 -2.84 -8.88
CA VAL A 25 -18.36 -2.54 -8.60
C VAL A 25 -18.95 -1.58 -9.64
N ILE A 26 -18.20 -0.55 -10.06
CA ILE A 26 -18.64 0.36 -11.13
C ILE A 26 -18.87 -0.40 -12.44
N PHE A 27 -17.95 -1.29 -12.85
CA PHE A 27 -18.13 -2.12 -14.03
C PHE A 27 -19.35 -3.02 -13.93
N TYR A 28 -19.62 -3.57 -12.73
CA TYR A 28 -20.81 -4.37 -12.50
C TYR A 28 -22.09 -3.56 -12.68
N VAL A 29 -22.16 -2.35 -12.10
CA VAL A 29 -23.32 -1.45 -12.22
C VAL A 29 -23.53 -0.96 -13.65
N LEU A 30 -22.45 -0.77 -14.43
CA LEU A 30 -22.52 -0.41 -15.85
C LEU A 30 -22.97 -1.57 -16.76
N GLY A 31 -23.28 -2.74 -16.21
CA GLY A 31 -23.73 -3.90 -16.99
C GLY A 31 -22.58 -4.67 -17.64
N ALA A 32 -21.35 -4.51 -17.17
CA ALA A 32 -20.17 -5.24 -17.63
C ALA A 32 -19.67 -6.26 -16.57
N PRO A 33 -20.46 -7.32 -16.25
CA PRO A 33 -20.13 -8.24 -15.16
C PRO A 33 -18.86 -9.07 -15.42
N PHE A 34 -18.57 -9.41 -16.69
CA PHE A 34 -17.35 -10.12 -17.04
C PHE A 34 -16.10 -9.28 -16.78
N ALA A 35 -16.12 -8.01 -17.17
CA ALA A 35 -15.02 -7.07 -16.92
C ALA A 35 -14.83 -6.83 -15.42
N ALA A 36 -15.92 -6.67 -14.66
CA ALA A 36 -15.89 -6.55 -13.21
C ALA A 36 -15.20 -7.76 -12.54
N LEU A 37 -15.52 -8.96 -13.00
CA LEU A 37 -14.92 -10.19 -12.48
C LEU A 37 -13.42 -10.29 -12.81
N LEU A 38 -13.05 -9.96 -14.05
CA LEU A 38 -11.63 -9.90 -14.44
C LEU A 38 -10.86 -8.85 -13.63
N GLU A 39 -11.45 -7.68 -13.39
CA GLU A 39 -10.86 -6.63 -12.55
C GLU A 39 -10.57 -7.15 -11.14
N ALA A 40 -11.56 -7.79 -10.53
CA ALA A 40 -11.44 -8.33 -9.18
C ALA A 40 -10.41 -9.47 -9.09
N ILE A 41 -10.43 -10.43 -10.03
CA ILE A 41 -9.55 -11.61 -9.97
C ILE A 41 -8.13 -11.27 -10.39
N VAL A 42 -7.95 -10.55 -11.51
CA VAL A 42 -6.62 -10.32 -12.09
C VAL A 42 -5.93 -9.16 -11.41
N TYR A 43 -6.58 -7.99 -11.33
CA TYR A 43 -5.92 -6.79 -10.80
C TYR A 43 -5.91 -6.79 -9.27
N ALA A 44 -7.07 -6.85 -8.62
CA ALA A 44 -7.14 -6.86 -7.17
C ALA A 44 -6.66 -8.19 -6.55
N GLY A 45 -6.91 -9.32 -7.22
CA GLY A 45 -6.59 -10.66 -6.73
C GLY A 45 -5.16 -11.10 -7.02
N ALA A 46 -4.75 -11.18 -8.29
CA ALA A 46 -3.44 -11.73 -8.64
C ALA A 46 -2.32 -10.68 -8.53
N ILE A 47 -2.47 -9.56 -9.24
CA ILE A 47 -1.40 -8.56 -9.35
C ILE A 47 -1.17 -7.89 -7.98
N MET A 48 -2.22 -7.38 -7.32
CA MET A 48 -2.04 -6.70 -6.03
C MET A 48 -1.57 -7.62 -4.91
N VAL A 49 -1.98 -8.90 -4.87
CA VAL A 49 -1.47 -9.83 -3.86
C VAL A 49 0.01 -10.16 -4.10
N LEU A 50 0.44 -10.31 -5.35
CA LEU A 50 1.86 -10.45 -5.68
C LEU A 50 2.65 -9.22 -5.24
N PHE A 51 2.14 -8.02 -5.50
CA PHE A 51 2.75 -6.78 -5.01
C PHE A 51 2.84 -6.74 -3.49
N LEU A 52 1.74 -7.04 -2.78
CA LEU A 52 1.71 -7.14 -1.31
C LEU A 52 2.77 -8.12 -0.79
N PHE A 53 2.91 -9.28 -1.44
CA PHE A 53 3.89 -10.28 -1.05
C PHE A 53 5.32 -9.74 -1.21
N VAL A 54 5.62 -9.13 -2.36
CA VAL A 54 6.93 -8.55 -2.66
C VAL A 54 7.27 -7.42 -1.69
N ILE A 55 6.36 -6.46 -1.45
CA ILE A 55 6.65 -5.33 -0.56
C ILE A 55 6.83 -5.76 0.90
N MET A 56 6.10 -6.80 1.32
CA MET A 56 6.19 -7.32 2.69
C MET A 56 7.51 -8.06 2.90
N MET A 57 7.94 -8.84 1.91
CA MET A 57 9.26 -9.47 1.92
C MET A 57 10.40 -8.42 1.92
N LEU A 58 10.23 -7.32 1.18
CA LEU A 58 11.23 -6.26 1.07
C LEU A 58 11.25 -5.28 2.26
N ASN A 59 10.40 -5.46 3.27
CA ASN A 59 10.28 -4.62 4.48
C ASN A 59 10.61 -3.13 4.27
N LEU A 60 10.01 -2.52 3.23
CA LEU A 60 10.33 -1.17 2.75
C LEU A 60 9.94 -0.04 3.72
N GLY A 61 9.39 -0.37 4.90
CA GLY A 61 8.78 0.59 5.82
C GLY A 61 9.45 0.75 7.19
N GLN A 62 10.41 -0.10 7.57
CA GLN A 62 10.87 -0.15 8.97
C GLN A 62 12.35 0.19 9.18
N HIS A 63 13.23 -0.04 8.20
CA HIS A 63 14.67 0.12 8.45
C HIS A 63 15.17 1.57 8.56
N THR A 64 14.43 2.58 8.09
CA THR A 64 14.91 3.99 8.13
C THR A 64 14.35 4.83 9.28
N ARG A 65 13.17 4.50 9.82
CA ARG A 65 12.52 5.30 10.88
C ARG A 65 13.11 5.08 12.27
N ASP A 66 13.65 3.89 12.53
CA ASP A 66 14.24 3.56 13.83
C ASP A 66 15.66 4.13 13.96
N GLU A 67 16.41 4.21 12.85
CA GLU A 67 17.73 4.85 12.83
C GLU A 67 17.62 6.36 13.05
N GLU A 68 16.75 7.08 12.34
CA GLU A 68 16.57 8.54 12.51
C GLU A 68 16.11 8.92 13.92
N ARG A 69 15.29 8.08 14.58
CA ARG A 69 14.84 8.33 15.95
C ARG A 69 15.96 8.20 16.98
N SER A 70 16.98 7.36 16.70
CA SER A 70 18.18 7.26 17.53
C SER A 70 19.10 8.48 17.33
N TRP A 71 19.24 8.97 16.10
CA TRP A 71 20.03 10.16 15.76
C TRP A 71 19.37 11.46 16.26
N LEU A 72 18.04 11.55 16.23
CA LEU A 72 17.28 12.72 16.73
C LEU A 72 17.08 12.72 18.25
N SER A 73 17.33 11.59 18.93
CA SER A 73 17.38 11.52 20.39
C SER A 73 18.71 12.06 20.92
N LEU A 74 19.00 13.33 20.63
CA LEU A 74 19.33 14.35 21.64
C LEU A 74 20.13 13.89 22.88
N LYS A 75 21.20 13.11 22.69
CA LYS A 75 22.19 12.81 23.74
C LYS A 75 23.63 13.13 23.34
N GLY A 76 23.83 13.66 22.14
CA GLY A 76 25.11 14.27 21.71
C GLY A 76 25.21 15.77 22.01
N TRP A 77 24.10 16.46 22.35
CA TRP A 77 24.13 17.87 22.79
C TRP A 77 24.35 18.00 24.29
N VAL A 78 25.24 17.16 24.82
CA VAL A 78 26.11 17.50 25.94
C VAL A 78 27.52 17.58 25.35
N ALA A 79 27.72 18.56 24.48
CA ALA A 79 29.03 19.06 24.14
C ALA A 79 29.14 20.44 24.85
N PRO A 80 30.30 20.74 25.46
CA PRO A 80 30.47 21.70 26.54
C PRO A 80 30.07 23.14 26.21
#